data_AF-A0A4P7D1I6-F1
#
_entry.id   AF-A0A4P7D1I6-F1
#
_cell.length_a   1.000
_cell.length_b   1.000
_cell.length_c   1.000
_cell.angle_alpha   90.00
_cell.angle_beta   90.00
_cell.angle_gamma   90.00
#
_symmetry.space_group_name_H-M   'P 1'
#
loop_
_entity.id
_entity.type
_entity.pdbx_description
1 polymer ?
#
loop_
_entity_poly.entity_id
_entity_poly.type
_entity_poly.pdbx_seq_one_letter_code
_entity_poly.pdbx_strand_id
1 'polypeptide(L)'
;MTRMQRYKKFKQFYDKAKDVFGDLHRNDDRSVEMGNLYSFHAAPGGSNGGADERLVEVFFGNRAIAAVRTMASSGHPVRGLSTITLSETGASLEYTRTDAGGVLVTLSPARTETLKPREDFIVLGWPRNPDLLLSERVQRKHWRIFMSYMQCTSIDGTPTVVDRLRIGWIRFTRVMSVRKEMEARRVLVVSSKILGYVLTIGLSGFLLTVLTLWQARGQDAENQRQHDLLVSELAESHATVRLQNARLVALESRFDALQQQTLAKASALPRKR
;
A
#
# COMPACT_ATOMS: atom_id res chain seq x y z
N MET A 1 -22.64 -25.18 -4.93
CA MET A 1 -23.93 -24.60 -4.46
C MET A 1 -24.67 -23.99 -5.63
N THR A 2 -25.93 -24.40 -5.87
CA THR A 2 -26.76 -23.91 -6.98
C THR A 2 -27.37 -22.53 -6.69
N ARG A 3 -27.91 -21.85 -7.71
CA ARG A 3 -28.60 -20.54 -7.55
C ARG A 3 -29.75 -20.63 -6.55
N MET A 4 -30.60 -21.65 -6.66
CA MET A 4 -31.76 -21.84 -5.77
C MET A 4 -31.34 -22.11 -4.32
N GLN A 5 -30.24 -22.85 -4.11
CA GLN A 5 -29.68 -23.03 -2.77
C GLN A 5 -29.23 -21.69 -2.18
N ARG A 6 -28.57 -20.83 -2.97
CA ARG A 6 -28.16 -19.49 -2.51
C ARG A 6 -29.36 -18.64 -2.12
N TYR A 7 -30.44 -18.69 -2.90
CA TYR A 7 -31.67 -17.97 -2.58
C TYR A 7 -32.28 -18.43 -1.26
N LYS A 8 -32.33 -19.75 -1.02
CA LYS A 8 -32.81 -20.32 0.25
C LYS A 8 -31.95 -19.89 1.43
N LYS A 9 -30.61 -19.88 1.29
CA LYS A 9 -29.70 -19.42 2.34
C LYS A 9 -29.82 -17.94 2.62
N PHE A 10 -29.99 -17.11 1.60
CA PHE A 10 -30.28 -15.69 1.80
C PHE A 10 -31.62 -15.49 2.52
N LYS A 11 -32.66 -16.26 2.16
CA LYS A 11 -33.95 -16.22 2.86
C LYS A 11 -33.82 -16.56 4.35
N GLN A 12 -33.01 -17.58 4.68
CA GLN A 12 -32.70 -17.88 6.09
C GLN A 12 -32.02 -16.70 6.82
N PHE A 13 -31.15 -15.95 6.14
CA PHE A 13 -30.55 -14.75 6.70
C PHE A 13 -31.58 -13.63 6.84
N TYR A 14 -32.40 -13.40 5.82
CA TYR A 14 -33.50 -12.44 5.79
C TYR A 14 -34.45 -12.63 6.98
N ASP A 15 -34.92 -13.87 7.18
CA ASP A 15 -35.89 -14.21 8.23
C ASP A 15 -35.32 -13.97 9.64
N LYS A 16 -34.00 -14.14 9.81
CA LYS A 16 -33.31 -13.99 11.10
C LYS A 16 -32.73 -12.60 11.33
N ALA A 17 -32.65 -11.75 10.30
CA ALA A 17 -31.87 -10.52 10.37
C ALA A 17 -32.39 -9.56 11.45
N LYS A 18 -33.72 -9.44 11.59
CA LYS A 18 -34.34 -8.58 12.60
C LYS A 18 -33.91 -8.96 14.02
N ASP A 19 -33.95 -10.26 14.34
CA ASP A 19 -33.59 -10.75 15.66
C ASP A 19 -32.09 -10.62 15.91
N VAL A 20 -31.27 -11.05 14.95
CA VAL A 20 -29.80 -10.98 15.04
C VAL A 20 -29.31 -9.55 15.28
N PHE A 21 -29.75 -8.59 14.45
CA PHE A 21 -29.30 -7.21 14.59
C PHE A 21 -29.99 -6.49 15.76
N GLY A 22 -31.20 -6.90 16.12
CA GLY A 22 -31.86 -6.45 17.36
C GLY A 22 -31.09 -6.88 18.61
N ASP A 23 -30.62 -8.12 18.67
CA ASP A 23 -29.76 -8.61 19.74
C ASP A 23 -28.42 -7.89 19.79
N LEU A 24 -27.79 -7.67 18.63
CA LEU A 24 -26.53 -6.92 18.57
C LEU A 24 -26.70 -5.47 19.05
N HIS A 25 -27.81 -4.82 18.73
CA HIS A 25 -28.15 -3.49 19.23
C HIS A 25 -28.35 -3.47 20.75
N ARG A 26 -29.14 -4.39 21.30
CA ARG A 26 -29.41 -4.46 22.75
C ARG A 26 -28.17 -4.74 23.59
N ASN A 27 -27.19 -5.44 23.02
CA ASN A 27 -25.96 -5.82 23.72
C ASN A 27 -24.78 -4.86 23.45
N ASP A 28 -25.03 -3.70 22.85
CA ASP A 28 -24.02 -2.69 22.52
C ASP A 28 -24.48 -1.31 23.02
N ASP A 29 -23.98 -0.87 24.17
CA ASP A 29 -24.38 0.38 24.83
C ASP A 29 -24.27 1.59 23.90
N ARG A 30 -23.21 1.63 23.06
CA ARG A 30 -23.00 2.70 22.08
C ARG A 30 -24.06 2.71 20.99
N SER A 31 -24.59 1.53 20.67
CA SER A 31 -25.69 1.40 19.74
C SER A 31 -27.00 1.81 20.37
N VAL A 32 -27.27 1.43 21.62
CA VAL A 32 -28.46 1.85 22.36
C VAL A 32 -28.54 3.38 22.45
N GLU A 33 -27.43 4.04 22.79
CA GLU A 33 -27.34 5.50 22.86
C GLU A 33 -27.67 6.16 21.51
N MET A 34 -27.10 5.65 20.42
CA MET A 34 -27.43 6.11 19.05
C MET A 34 -28.87 5.76 18.65
N GLY A 35 -29.39 4.63 19.10
CA GLY A 35 -30.78 4.20 18.86
C GLY A 35 -31.78 5.15 19.49
N ASN A 36 -31.48 5.69 20.67
CA ASN A 36 -32.31 6.70 21.33
C ASN A 36 -32.36 8.02 20.54
N LEU A 37 -31.30 8.34 19.79
CA LEU A 37 -31.19 9.57 19.02
C LEU A 37 -31.81 9.46 17.62
N TYR A 38 -31.59 8.35 16.92
CA TYR A 38 -31.96 8.18 15.51
C TYR A 38 -33.07 7.16 15.26
N SER A 39 -33.48 6.39 16.28
CA SER A 39 -34.29 5.17 16.14
C SER A 39 -33.59 4.08 15.32
N PHE A 40 -33.26 2.97 15.98
CA PHE A 40 -32.61 1.84 15.33
C PHE A 40 -33.62 0.89 14.67
N HIS A 41 -33.33 0.46 13.44
CA HIS A 41 -34.16 -0.49 12.71
C HIS A 41 -33.32 -1.56 12.01
N ALA A 42 -33.79 -2.80 12.09
CA ALA A 42 -33.38 -3.91 11.24
C ALA A 42 -34.61 -4.38 10.44
N ALA A 43 -34.64 -4.05 9.16
CA ALA A 43 -35.78 -4.21 8.27
C ALA A 43 -35.46 -5.19 7.13
N PRO A 44 -35.78 -6.48 7.29
CA PRO A 44 -35.94 -7.37 6.14
C PRO A 44 -36.98 -6.78 5.20
N GLY A 45 -36.62 -6.60 3.94
CA GLY A 45 -37.48 -6.00 2.91
C GLY A 45 -37.26 -4.50 2.70
N GLY A 46 -36.34 -3.89 3.45
CA GLY A 46 -35.98 -2.49 3.37
C GLY A 46 -36.87 -1.55 4.18
N SER A 47 -36.40 -0.31 4.33
CA SER A 47 -37.08 0.80 5.03
C SER A 47 -38.40 1.23 4.40
N ASN A 48 -38.62 0.94 3.11
CA ASN A 48 -39.82 1.30 2.35
C ASN A 48 -41.00 0.30 2.53
N GLY A 49 -41.20 -0.21 3.74
CA GLY A 49 -42.35 -1.08 4.06
C GLY A 49 -42.16 -2.56 3.74
N GLY A 50 -40.92 -3.04 3.61
CA GLY A 50 -40.64 -4.49 3.63
C GLY A 50 -40.97 -5.25 2.33
N ALA A 51 -41.18 -4.55 1.20
CA ALA A 51 -41.67 -5.18 -0.03
C ALA A 51 -40.58 -5.94 -0.82
N ASP A 52 -39.29 -5.65 -0.59
CA ASP A 52 -38.21 -6.24 -1.38
C ASP A 52 -37.55 -7.45 -0.70
N GLU A 53 -38.00 -8.67 -1.02
CA GLU A 53 -37.39 -9.92 -0.51
C GLU A 53 -35.89 -10.11 -0.83
N ARG A 54 -35.31 -9.25 -1.67
CA ARG A 54 -33.88 -9.27 -2.02
C ARG A 54 -33.05 -8.38 -1.09
N LEU A 55 -33.68 -7.57 -0.25
CA LEU A 55 -33.03 -6.56 0.56
C LEU A 55 -33.18 -6.87 2.04
N VAL A 56 -32.09 -6.72 2.79
CA VAL A 56 -32.13 -6.54 4.24
C VAL A 56 -31.41 -5.23 4.53
N GLU A 57 -32.08 -4.32 5.21
CA GLU A 57 -31.54 -3.01 5.56
C GLU A 57 -31.45 -2.88 7.08
N VAL A 58 -30.28 -2.49 7.59
CA VAL A 58 -30.04 -2.21 9.00
C VAL A 58 -29.59 -0.76 9.09
N PHE A 59 -30.35 0.10 9.76
CA PHE A 59 -30.12 1.53 9.68
C PHE A 59 -30.53 2.25 10.97
N PHE A 60 -29.95 3.44 11.13
CA PHE A 60 -30.42 4.46 12.05
C PHE A 60 -31.29 5.44 11.26
N GLY A 61 -32.48 5.74 11.78
CA GLY A 61 -33.46 6.60 11.13
C GLY A 61 -33.06 8.08 11.07
N ASN A 62 -34.05 8.93 10.92
CA ASN A 62 -33.83 10.38 10.83
C ASN A 62 -33.94 11.02 12.22
N ARG A 63 -33.03 11.94 12.50
CA ARG A 63 -33.05 12.78 13.69
C ARG A 63 -33.20 14.24 13.31
N ALA A 64 -34.10 14.96 13.98
CA ALA A 64 -34.16 16.41 13.87
C ALA A 64 -33.00 17.06 14.64
N ILE A 65 -32.27 17.97 13.99
CA ILE A 65 -31.15 18.70 14.60
C ILE A 65 -31.59 20.08 15.07
N ALA A 66 -32.16 20.87 14.16
CA ALA A 66 -32.52 22.26 14.41
C ALA A 66 -33.61 22.72 13.45
N ALA A 67 -34.35 23.77 13.83
CA ALA A 67 -35.30 24.45 12.97
C ALA A 67 -34.76 25.84 12.62
N VAL A 68 -34.57 26.10 11.33
CA VAL A 68 -34.08 27.40 10.83
C VAL A 68 -35.25 28.14 10.19
N ARG A 69 -35.43 29.42 10.56
CA ARG A 69 -36.40 30.30 9.90
C ARG A 69 -35.73 30.93 8.69
N THR A 70 -36.25 30.64 7.50
CA THR A 70 -35.78 31.20 6.24
C THR A 70 -36.84 32.18 5.72
N MET A 71 -36.41 33.31 5.16
CA MET A 71 -37.33 34.17 4.43
C MET A 71 -37.66 33.51 3.09
N ALA A 72 -38.95 33.32 2.79
CA ALA A 72 -39.38 32.73 1.54
C ALA A 72 -38.89 33.59 0.35
N SER A 73 -37.99 33.04 -0.47
CA SER A 73 -37.56 33.65 -1.74
C SER A 73 -38.53 33.22 -2.83
N SER A 74 -39.69 33.86 -2.88
CA SER A 74 -40.61 33.74 -4.00
C SER A 74 -41.19 35.11 -4.28
N GLY A 75 -41.24 35.51 -5.55
CA GLY A 75 -41.61 36.86 -6.05
C GLY A 75 -43.05 37.32 -5.79
N HIS A 76 -43.64 36.94 -4.66
CA HIS A 76 -44.91 37.44 -4.15
C HIS A 76 -44.68 38.46 -3.01
N PRO A 77 -45.51 39.52 -2.91
CA PRO A 77 -45.30 40.65 -2.00
C PRO A 77 -45.53 40.33 -0.51
N VAL A 78 -45.92 39.09 -0.17
CA VAL A 78 -46.14 38.67 1.22
C VAL A 78 -44.93 37.88 1.71
N ARG A 79 -44.03 38.56 2.44
CA ARG A 79 -42.86 37.95 3.10
C ARG A 79 -43.30 37.03 4.24
N GLY A 80 -43.55 35.77 3.93
CA GLY A 80 -43.76 34.71 4.93
C GLY A 80 -42.44 34.19 5.49
N LEU A 81 -42.37 34.02 6.81
CA LEU A 81 -41.33 33.22 7.47
C LEU A 81 -41.64 31.74 7.23
N SER A 82 -40.78 31.02 6.52
CA SER A 82 -40.84 29.56 6.46
C SER A 82 -39.88 28.97 7.49
N THR A 83 -40.28 27.90 8.18
CA THR A 83 -39.39 27.17 9.09
C THR A 83 -38.99 25.87 8.42
N ILE A 84 -37.69 25.69 8.18
CA ILE A 84 -37.11 24.47 7.61
C ILE A 84 -36.46 23.69 8.75
N THR A 85 -36.85 22.42 8.91
CA THR A 85 -36.23 21.53 9.91
C THR A 85 -35.04 20.85 9.28
N LEU A 86 -33.85 21.13 9.80
CA LEU A 86 -32.62 20.42 9.45
C LEU A 86 -32.66 19.05 10.11
N SER A 87 -32.50 18.00 9.29
CA SER A 87 -32.47 16.62 9.75
C SER A 87 -31.18 15.93 9.36
N GLU A 88 -30.78 14.96 10.17
CA GLU A 88 -29.71 14.02 9.90
C GLU A 88 -30.30 12.65 9.67
N THR A 89 -29.92 12.04 8.55
CA THR A 89 -30.17 10.63 8.30
C THR A 89 -29.02 9.83 8.87
N GLY A 90 -29.31 8.82 9.68
CA GLY A 90 -28.31 7.91 10.21
C GLY A 90 -27.68 7.02 9.14
N ALA A 91 -26.63 6.29 9.51
CA ALA A 91 -25.96 5.35 8.62
C ALA A 91 -26.85 4.15 8.29
N SER A 92 -26.65 3.53 7.12
CA SER A 92 -27.31 2.29 6.70
C SER A 92 -26.31 1.20 6.30
N LEU A 93 -26.66 -0.05 6.59
CA LEU A 93 -25.98 -1.26 6.20
C LEU A 93 -26.98 -2.13 5.43
N GLU A 94 -26.71 -2.32 4.15
CA GLU A 94 -27.61 -2.97 3.21
C GLU A 94 -27.02 -4.28 2.71
N TYR A 95 -27.89 -5.29 2.60
CA TYR A 95 -27.58 -6.60 2.04
C TYR A 95 -28.53 -6.86 0.87
N THR A 96 -28.02 -6.72 -0.35
CA THR A 96 -28.81 -6.84 -1.58
C THR A 96 -28.45 -8.11 -2.33
N ARG A 97 -29.42 -9.03 -2.47
CA ARG A 97 -29.25 -10.27 -3.24
C ARG A 97 -29.28 -9.97 -4.74
N THR A 98 -28.24 -10.39 -5.45
CA THR A 98 -28.17 -10.32 -6.91
C THR A 98 -28.94 -11.46 -7.58
N ASP A 99 -29.24 -11.35 -8.88
CA ASP A 99 -29.93 -12.42 -9.62
C ASP A 99 -29.12 -13.72 -9.68
N ALA A 100 -27.80 -13.63 -9.59
CA ALA A 100 -26.92 -14.80 -9.47
C ALA A 100 -27.01 -15.47 -8.08
N GLY A 101 -27.65 -14.84 -7.10
CA GLY A 101 -27.75 -15.30 -5.71
C GLY A 101 -26.55 -14.95 -4.84
N GLY A 102 -25.63 -14.12 -5.32
CA GLY A 102 -24.65 -13.47 -4.45
C GLY A 102 -25.31 -12.36 -3.64
N VAL A 103 -24.62 -11.85 -2.62
CA VAL A 103 -25.13 -10.73 -1.82
C VAL A 103 -24.13 -9.60 -1.87
N LEU A 104 -24.58 -8.42 -2.29
CA LEU A 104 -23.81 -7.19 -2.20
C LEU A 104 -24.04 -6.58 -0.81
N VAL A 105 -22.95 -6.26 -0.11
CA VAL A 105 -23.01 -5.62 1.20
C VAL A 105 -22.49 -4.19 1.07
N THR A 106 -23.38 -3.22 1.22
CA THR A 106 -23.09 -1.79 1.14
C THR A 106 -23.27 -1.12 2.48
N LEU A 107 -22.46 -0.09 2.71
CA LEU A 107 -22.47 0.69 3.93
C LEU A 107 -22.54 2.17 3.54
N SER A 108 -23.64 2.83 3.90
CA SER A 108 -23.89 4.24 3.61
C SER A 108 -23.71 5.08 4.87
N PRO A 109 -23.11 6.28 4.78
CA PRO A 109 -22.80 7.08 5.95
C PRO A 109 -24.01 7.82 6.49
N ALA A 110 -23.91 8.28 7.74
CA ALA A 110 -24.80 9.32 8.22
C ALA A 110 -24.56 10.63 7.44
N ARG A 111 -25.63 11.37 7.16
CA ARG A 111 -25.59 12.56 6.32
C ARG A 111 -26.62 13.58 6.75
N THR A 112 -26.27 14.85 6.57
CA THR A 112 -27.21 15.97 6.63
C THR A 112 -27.29 16.67 5.27
N GLU A 113 -28.13 17.69 5.18
CA GLU A 113 -28.22 18.53 3.98
C GLU A 113 -26.90 19.26 3.67
N THR A 114 -26.19 19.70 4.72
CA THR A 114 -24.95 20.48 4.65
C THR A 114 -23.70 19.61 4.78
N LEU A 115 -23.73 18.59 5.63
CA LEU A 115 -22.62 17.67 5.87
C LEU A 115 -22.86 16.37 5.11
N LYS A 116 -22.19 16.23 3.97
CA LYS A 116 -22.14 14.99 3.21
C LYS A 116 -20.71 14.46 3.26
N PRO A 117 -20.48 13.28 3.84
CA PRO A 117 -19.22 12.57 3.69
C PRO A 117 -18.86 12.45 2.21
N ARG A 118 -17.55 12.35 1.91
CA ARG A 118 -17.07 12.34 0.52
C ARG A 118 -17.70 11.18 -0.26
N GLU A 119 -17.94 10.07 0.40
CA GLU A 119 -18.49 8.87 -0.17
C GLU A 119 -20.01 8.78 -0.07
N ASP A 120 -20.65 8.21 -1.11
CA ASP A 120 -22.07 7.88 -1.10
C ASP A 120 -22.31 6.56 -0.34
N PHE A 121 -21.48 5.55 -0.61
CA PHE A 121 -21.45 4.28 0.10
C PHE A 121 -20.13 3.55 -0.11
N ILE A 122 -19.83 2.61 0.79
CA ILE A 122 -18.67 1.71 0.73
C ILE A 122 -19.16 0.29 0.51
N VAL A 123 -18.57 -0.42 -0.46
CA VAL A 123 -18.84 -1.84 -0.68
C VAL A 123 -17.98 -2.67 0.27
N LEU A 124 -18.59 -3.18 1.35
CA LEU A 124 -17.89 -4.03 2.32
C LEU A 124 -17.48 -5.36 1.72
N GLY A 125 -18.29 -5.92 0.83
CA GLY A 125 -17.97 -7.14 0.11
C GLY A 125 -19.09 -7.63 -0.78
N TRP A 126 -18.76 -8.67 -1.55
CA TRP A 126 -19.70 -9.38 -2.41
C TRP A 126 -19.60 -10.89 -2.18
N PRO A 127 -20.05 -11.41 -1.02
CA PRO A 127 -20.08 -12.84 -0.77
C PRO A 127 -20.90 -13.57 -1.84
N ARG A 128 -20.23 -14.46 -2.58
CA ARG A 128 -20.88 -15.39 -3.52
C ARG A 128 -21.72 -16.45 -2.80
N ASN A 129 -21.38 -16.75 -1.55
CA ASN A 129 -22.12 -17.71 -0.71
C ASN A 129 -22.84 -16.96 0.43
N PRO A 130 -24.18 -16.87 0.40
CA PRO A 130 -24.97 -16.21 1.46
C PRO A 130 -24.87 -16.89 2.82
N ASP A 131 -24.45 -18.16 2.88
CA ASP A 131 -24.27 -18.91 4.13
C ASP A 131 -23.26 -18.24 5.07
N LEU A 132 -22.31 -17.48 4.52
CA LEU A 132 -21.37 -16.67 5.30
C LEU A 132 -22.08 -15.59 6.14
N LEU A 133 -23.24 -15.10 5.70
CA LEU A 133 -24.01 -14.09 6.42
C LEU A 133 -24.77 -14.66 7.62
N LEU A 134 -24.95 -15.99 7.67
CA LEU A 134 -25.52 -16.68 8.82
C LEU A 134 -24.49 -16.86 9.95
N SER A 135 -23.20 -16.67 9.67
CA SER A 135 -22.15 -16.77 10.66
C SER A 135 -22.17 -15.57 11.60
N GLU A 136 -22.29 -15.83 12.89
CA GLU A 136 -22.23 -14.83 13.96
C GLU A 136 -20.95 -13.98 13.88
N ARG A 137 -19.82 -14.58 13.52
CA ARG A 137 -18.54 -13.86 13.37
C ARG A 137 -18.62 -12.79 12.28
N VAL A 138 -19.28 -13.09 11.17
CA VAL A 138 -19.46 -12.15 10.06
C VAL A 138 -20.45 -11.05 10.45
N GLN A 139 -21.56 -11.42 11.08
CA GLN A 139 -22.58 -10.48 11.57
C GLN A 139 -21.98 -9.50 12.58
N ARG A 140 -21.28 -9.97 13.61
CA ARG A 140 -20.59 -9.13 14.60
C ARG A 140 -19.52 -8.24 13.96
N LYS A 141 -18.81 -8.75 12.95
CA LYS A 141 -17.82 -7.95 12.21
C LYS A 141 -18.48 -6.83 11.43
N HIS A 142 -19.54 -7.12 10.68
CA HIS A 142 -20.27 -6.10 9.93
C HIS A 142 -20.91 -5.09 10.87
N TRP A 143 -21.50 -5.54 11.97
CA TRP A 143 -22.06 -4.68 13.01
C TRP A 143 -21.02 -3.71 13.59
N ARG A 144 -19.85 -4.22 13.96
CA ARG A 144 -18.77 -3.38 14.48
C ARG A 144 -18.30 -2.33 13.48
N ILE A 145 -18.24 -2.69 12.19
CA ILE A 145 -17.91 -1.75 11.11
C ILE A 145 -19.01 -0.69 10.98
N PHE A 146 -20.27 -1.13 10.97
CA PHE A 146 -21.44 -0.27 10.88
C PHE A 146 -21.49 0.75 12.03
N MET A 147 -21.31 0.29 13.28
CA MET A 147 -21.27 1.16 14.45
C MET A 147 -20.10 2.14 14.42
N SER A 148 -18.89 1.70 14.04
CA SER A 148 -17.77 2.64 13.85
C SER A 148 -18.07 3.68 12.79
N TYR A 149 -18.79 3.30 11.74
CA TYR A 149 -19.07 4.18 10.64
C TYR A 149 -20.14 5.22 11.02
N MET A 150 -21.21 4.79 11.69
CA MET A 150 -22.19 5.68 12.29
C MET A 150 -21.49 6.69 13.19
N GLN A 151 -20.69 6.21 14.15
CA GLN A 151 -19.96 7.06 15.11
C GLN A 151 -18.96 8.02 14.46
N CYS A 152 -18.36 7.65 13.32
CA CYS A 152 -17.44 8.53 12.60
C CYS A 152 -18.13 9.54 11.68
N THR A 153 -19.39 9.33 11.32
CA THR A 153 -20.09 10.15 10.32
C THR A 153 -21.24 10.96 10.92
N SER A 154 -21.77 10.53 12.07
CA SER A 154 -22.82 11.26 12.78
C SER A 154 -22.29 12.51 13.47
N ILE A 155 -23.12 13.55 13.55
CA ILE A 155 -22.76 14.82 14.22
C ILE A 155 -22.37 14.60 15.68
N ASP A 156 -23.21 13.87 16.43
CA ASP A 156 -22.99 13.60 17.87
C ASP A 156 -22.20 12.30 18.10
N GLY A 157 -21.52 11.82 17.07
CA GLY A 157 -20.67 10.64 17.18
C GLY A 157 -19.47 10.89 18.08
N THR A 158 -19.15 9.92 18.94
CA THR A 158 -17.93 9.91 19.76
C THR A 158 -17.00 8.79 19.27
N PRO A 159 -16.38 8.94 18.08
CA PRO A 159 -15.60 7.86 17.49
C PRO A 159 -14.29 7.66 18.25
N THR A 160 -14.05 6.42 18.69
CA THR A 160 -12.77 6.03 19.29
C THR A 160 -11.65 6.03 18.25
N VAL A 161 -10.39 6.06 18.70
CA VAL A 161 -9.23 5.96 17.81
C VAL A 161 -9.28 4.68 16.97
N VAL A 162 -9.74 3.58 17.56
CA VAL A 162 -9.89 2.29 16.87
C VAL A 162 -10.96 2.38 15.78
N ASP A 163 -12.06 3.10 16.02
CA ASP A 163 -13.10 3.32 15.00
C ASP A 163 -12.56 4.13 13.83
N ARG A 164 -11.84 5.22 14.11
CA ARG A 164 -11.20 6.05 13.06
C ARG A 164 -10.23 5.23 12.21
N LEU A 165 -9.38 4.42 12.86
CA LEU A 165 -8.44 3.55 12.15
C LEU A 165 -9.17 2.48 11.31
N ARG A 166 -10.23 1.87 11.86
CA ARG A 166 -11.04 0.86 11.17
C ARG A 166 -11.69 1.44 9.91
N ILE A 167 -12.31 2.62 10.02
CA ILE A 167 -12.93 3.30 8.88
C ILE A 167 -11.88 3.79 7.88
N GLY A 168 -10.74 4.31 8.36
CA GLY A 168 -9.61 4.68 7.52
C GLY A 168 -9.09 3.49 6.69
N TRP A 169 -8.92 2.33 7.32
CA TRP A 169 -8.51 1.09 6.65
C TRP A 169 -9.54 0.63 5.61
N ILE A 170 -10.83 0.71 5.93
CA ILE A 170 -11.91 0.33 5.01
C ILE A 170 -11.95 1.27 3.80
N ARG A 171 -11.87 2.58 4.01
CA ARG A 171 -11.79 3.59 2.93
C ARG A 171 -10.57 3.40 2.05
N PHE A 172 -9.47 2.88 2.60
CA PHE A 172 -8.26 2.60 1.82
C PHE A 172 -8.37 1.32 0.98
N THR A 173 -8.94 0.26 1.57
CA THR A 173 -8.93 -1.09 0.98
C THR A 173 -10.14 -1.45 0.13
N ARG A 174 -11.29 -0.83 0.38
CA ARG A 174 -12.57 -1.19 -0.26
C ARG A 174 -12.92 -0.28 -1.44
N VAL A 175 -13.84 -0.77 -2.27
CA VAL A 175 -14.42 0.01 -3.37
C VAL A 175 -15.47 0.95 -2.78
N MET A 176 -15.52 2.16 -3.29
CA MET A 176 -16.33 3.25 -2.74
C MET A 176 -17.01 3.97 -3.90
N SER A 177 -18.28 4.33 -3.73
CA SER A 177 -18.95 5.24 -4.64
C SER A 177 -18.72 6.67 -4.18
N VAL A 178 -18.28 7.54 -5.07
CA VAL A 178 -18.12 8.98 -4.85
C VAL A 178 -18.85 9.70 -5.97
N ARG A 179 -19.85 10.51 -5.65
CA ARG A 179 -20.64 11.27 -6.63
C ARG A 179 -21.26 10.38 -7.72
N LYS A 180 -21.77 9.20 -7.32
CA LYS A 180 -22.36 8.18 -8.21
C LYS A 180 -21.38 7.46 -9.15
N GLU A 181 -20.08 7.71 -9.01
CA GLU A 181 -19.03 6.99 -9.74
C GLU A 181 -18.32 6.00 -8.82
N MET A 182 -18.01 4.81 -9.34
CA MET A 182 -17.27 3.79 -8.60
C MET A 182 -15.76 4.11 -8.64
N GLU A 183 -15.19 4.58 -7.53
CA GLU A 183 -13.74 4.75 -7.39
C GLU A 183 -13.06 3.39 -7.15
N ALA A 184 -11.98 3.12 -7.89
CA ALA A 184 -11.14 1.95 -7.68
C ALA A 184 -10.45 1.98 -6.30
N ARG A 185 -10.05 0.80 -5.81
CA ARG A 185 -9.42 0.65 -4.48
C ARG A 185 -8.13 1.47 -4.41
N ARG A 186 -8.01 2.37 -3.43
CA ARG A 186 -6.83 3.22 -3.25
C ARG A 186 -5.55 2.43 -3.04
N VAL A 187 -5.62 1.29 -2.33
CA VAL A 187 -4.49 0.35 -2.19
C VAL A 187 -3.90 0.00 -3.55
N LEU A 188 -4.73 -0.32 -4.54
CA LEU A 188 -4.24 -0.74 -5.86
C LEU A 188 -3.55 0.39 -6.61
N VAL A 189 -4.08 1.62 -6.48
CA VAL A 189 -3.50 2.82 -7.09
C VAL A 189 -2.16 3.18 -6.43
N VAL A 190 -2.06 3.05 -5.11
CA VAL A 190 -0.81 3.33 -4.38
C VAL A 190 0.20 2.22 -4.64
N SER A 191 -0.21 0.95 -4.61
CA SER A 191 0.70 -0.17 -4.88
C SER A 191 1.25 -0.15 -6.30
N SER A 192 0.44 0.22 -7.29
CA SER A 192 0.93 0.34 -8.67
C SER A 192 1.95 1.46 -8.83
N LYS A 193 1.78 2.58 -8.12
CA LYS A 193 2.78 3.66 -8.07
C LYS A 193 4.07 3.23 -7.40
N ILE A 194 3.99 2.59 -6.23
CA ILE A 194 5.17 2.07 -5.52
C ILE A 194 5.89 1.05 -6.38
N LEU A 195 5.17 0.11 -6.99
CA LEU A 195 5.76 -0.87 -7.90
C LEU A 195 6.43 -0.19 -9.09
N GLY A 196 5.82 0.85 -9.65
CA GLY A 196 6.42 1.69 -10.68
C GLY A 196 7.74 2.31 -10.22
N TYR A 197 7.79 2.91 -9.03
CA TYR A 197 9.03 3.46 -8.47
C TYR A 197 10.10 2.41 -8.20
N VAL A 198 9.71 1.26 -7.65
CA VAL A 198 10.65 0.15 -7.39
C VAL A 198 11.21 -0.38 -8.71
N LEU A 199 10.38 -0.47 -9.75
CA LEU A 199 10.81 -0.90 -11.07
C LEU A 199 11.76 0.11 -11.72
N THR A 200 11.51 1.42 -11.60
CA THR A 200 12.41 2.44 -12.19
C THR A 200 13.74 2.52 -11.46
N ILE A 201 13.73 2.49 -10.12
CA ILE A 201 14.96 2.48 -9.30
C ILE A 201 15.72 1.16 -9.49
N GLY A 202 15.01 0.03 -9.53
CA GLY A 202 15.60 -1.27 -9.79
C GLY A 202 16.21 -1.37 -11.18
N LEU A 203 15.53 -0.85 -12.20
CA LEU A 203 16.02 -0.83 -13.58
C LEU A 203 17.25 0.07 -13.73
N SER A 204 17.29 1.24 -13.08
CA SER A 204 18.46 2.11 -13.14
C SER A 204 19.68 1.48 -12.44
N GLY A 205 19.49 0.87 -11.27
CA GLY A 205 20.54 0.11 -10.59
C GLY A 205 21.01 -1.12 -11.39
N PHE A 206 20.08 -1.83 -12.04
CA PHE A 206 20.40 -2.94 -12.94
C PHE A 206 21.21 -2.48 -14.15
N LEU A 207 20.83 -1.38 -14.79
CA LEU A 207 21.59 -0.80 -15.91
C LEU A 207 23.00 -0.38 -15.49
N LEU A 208 23.15 0.24 -14.31
CA LEU A 208 24.47 0.60 -13.78
C LEU A 208 25.34 -0.62 -13.51
N THR A 209 24.78 -1.70 -12.94
CA THR A 209 25.53 -2.94 -12.70
C THR A 209 25.93 -3.64 -14.00
N VAL A 210 25.07 -3.64 -15.02
CA VAL A 210 25.44 -4.14 -16.35
C VAL A 210 26.55 -3.30 -16.98
N LEU A 211 26.47 -1.97 -16.88
CA LEU A 211 27.44 -1.05 -17.47
C LEU A 211 28.81 -1.13 -16.77
N THR A 212 28.82 -1.20 -15.45
CA THR A 212 30.06 -1.40 -14.66
C THR A 212 30.70 -2.75 -14.93
N LEU A 213 29.93 -3.82 -15.06
CA LEU A 213 30.45 -5.14 -15.44
C LEU A 213 31.05 -5.14 -16.85
N TRP A 214 30.44 -4.39 -17.78
CA TRP A 214 30.93 -4.27 -19.15
C TRP A 214 32.23 -3.47 -19.22
N GLN A 215 32.34 -2.37 -18.47
CA GLN A 215 33.57 -1.57 -18.35
C GLN A 215 34.70 -2.35 -17.68
N ALA A 216 34.41 -3.11 -16.62
CA ALA A 216 35.40 -3.94 -15.93
C ALA A 216 36.06 -4.94 -16.89
N ARG A 217 35.27 -5.61 -17.75
CA ARG A 217 35.83 -6.52 -18.78
C ARG A 217 36.74 -5.81 -19.79
N GLY A 218 36.46 -4.55 -20.12
CA GLY A 218 37.30 -3.75 -21.01
C GLY A 218 38.61 -3.34 -20.33
N GLN A 219 38.55 -2.88 -19.09
CA GLN A 219 39.71 -2.45 -18.31
C GLN A 219 40.62 -3.62 -17.91
N ASP A 220 40.08 -4.80 -17.62
CA ASP A 220 40.90 -5.98 -17.31
C ASP A 220 41.81 -6.37 -18.49
N ALA A 221 41.29 -6.29 -19.72
CA ALA A 221 42.07 -6.57 -20.92
C ALA A 221 43.17 -5.52 -21.17
N GLU A 222 42.90 -4.25 -20.84
CA GLU A 222 43.89 -3.16 -20.98
C GLU A 222 44.95 -3.21 -19.87
N ASN A 223 44.53 -3.48 -18.63
CA ASN A 223 45.43 -3.68 -17.48
C ASN A 223 46.35 -4.89 -17.69
N GLN A 224 45.85 -5.99 -18.24
CA GLN A 224 46.68 -7.15 -18.58
C GLN A 224 47.74 -6.81 -19.62
N ARG A 225 47.38 -6.07 -20.68
CA ARG A 225 48.35 -5.64 -21.70
C ARG A 225 49.43 -4.72 -21.13
N GLN A 226 49.06 -3.76 -20.29
CA GLN A 226 50.04 -2.89 -19.62
C GLN A 226 50.97 -3.69 -18.70
N HIS A 227 50.43 -4.66 -17.96
CA HIS A 227 51.21 -5.53 -17.11
C HIS A 227 52.21 -6.38 -17.92
N ASP A 228 51.78 -6.98 -19.04
CA ASP A 228 52.65 -7.77 -19.91
C ASP A 228 53.77 -6.93 -20.54
N LEU A 229 53.47 -5.69 -20.94
CA LEU A 229 54.48 -4.74 -21.43
C LEU A 229 55.52 -4.41 -20.35
N LEU A 230 55.08 -4.07 -19.14
CA LEU A 230 55.98 -3.79 -18.02
C LEU A 230 56.86 -5.00 -17.68
N VAL A 231 56.29 -6.22 -17.70
CA VAL A 231 57.07 -7.44 -17.46
C VAL A 231 58.14 -7.64 -18.53
N SER A 232 57.82 -7.37 -19.80
CA SER A 232 58.78 -7.46 -20.90
C SER A 232 59.91 -6.43 -20.79
N GLU A 233 59.59 -5.17 -20.46
CA GLU A 233 60.56 -4.10 -20.27
C GLU A 233 61.47 -4.38 -19.06
N LEU A 234 60.91 -4.92 -17.97
CA LEU A 234 61.67 -5.34 -16.81
C LEU A 234 62.64 -6.47 -17.15
N ALA A 235 62.21 -7.46 -17.95
CA ALA A 235 63.07 -8.56 -18.40
C ALA A 235 64.24 -8.07 -19.25
N GLU A 236 64.02 -7.11 -20.15
CA GLU A 236 65.09 -6.48 -20.95
C GLU A 236 66.08 -5.71 -20.05
N SER A 237 65.57 -4.91 -19.11
CA SER A 237 66.41 -4.20 -18.14
C SER A 237 67.27 -5.17 -17.31
N HIS A 238 66.69 -6.26 -16.80
CA HIS A 238 67.43 -7.30 -16.08
C HIS A 238 68.52 -7.97 -16.95
N ALA A 239 68.27 -8.19 -18.24
CA ALA A 239 69.26 -8.73 -19.16
C ALA A 239 70.45 -7.76 -19.36
N THR A 240 70.18 -6.46 -19.50
CA THR A 240 71.24 -5.45 -19.63
C THR A 240 72.10 -5.33 -18.38
N VAL A 241 71.50 -5.33 -17.18
CA VAL A 241 72.23 -5.33 -15.90
C VAL A 241 73.12 -6.57 -15.77
N ARG A 242 72.62 -7.76 -16.11
CA ARG A 242 73.43 -8.99 -16.11
C ARG A 242 74.65 -8.87 -17.03
N LEU A 243 74.46 -8.28 -18.21
CA LEU A 243 75.55 -8.08 -19.17
C LEU A 243 76.58 -7.07 -18.68
N GLN A 244 76.14 -5.98 -18.02
CA GLN A 244 77.04 -5.01 -17.39
C GLN A 244 77.84 -5.64 -16.25
N ASN A 245 77.19 -6.44 -15.38
CA ASN A 245 77.88 -7.15 -14.31
C ASN A 245 78.91 -8.14 -14.85
N ALA A 246 78.59 -8.89 -15.91
CA ALA A 246 79.55 -9.79 -16.56
C ALA A 246 80.76 -9.02 -17.13
N ARG A 247 80.55 -7.82 -17.68
CA ARG A 247 81.64 -6.95 -18.15
C ARG A 247 82.50 -6.43 -17.01
N LEU A 248 81.90 -6.05 -15.88
CA LEU A 248 82.63 -5.61 -14.68
C LEU A 248 83.54 -6.72 -14.16
N VAL A 249 83.02 -7.94 -14.00
CA VAL A 249 83.82 -9.11 -13.57
C VAL A 249 84.97 -9.41 -14.55
N ALA A 250 84.73 -9.28 -15.86
CA ALA A 250 85.78 -9.45 -16.85
C ALA A 250 86.85 -8.34 -16.80
N LEU A 251 86.49 -7.11 -16.42
CA LEU A 251 87.42 -6.01 -16.23
C LEU A 251 88.23 -6.17 -14.94
N GLU A 252 87.60 -6.58 -13.83
CA GLU A 252 88.28 -6.89 -12.57
C GLU A 252 89.34 -7.97 -12.77
N SER A 253 88.99 -9.08 -13.43
CA SER A 253 89.98 -10.15 -13.71
C SER A 253 91.14 -9.69 -14.61
N ARG A 254 90.89 -8.78 -15.56
CA ARG A 254 91.96 -8.15 -16.36
C ARG A 254 92.83 -7.22 -15.52
N PHE A 255 92.23 -6.46 -14.62
CA PHE A 255 92.95 -5.57 -13.73
C PHE A 255 93.87 -6.36 -12.79
N ASP A 256 93.36 -7.43 -12.18
CA ASP A 256 94.13 -8.34 -11.32
C ASP A 256 95.31 -8.96 -12.08
N ALA A 257 95.10 -9.39 -13.32
CA ALA A 257 96.17 -9.93 -14.17
C ALA A 257 97.27 -8.90 -14.46
N LEU A 258 96.91 -7.64 -14.73
CA LEU A 258 97.87 -6.54 -14.94
C LEU A 258 98.63 -6.19 -13.67
N GLN A 259 97.96 -6.22 -12.52
CA GLN A 259 98.58 -5.98 -11.22
C GLN A 259 99.59 -7.08 -10.88
N GLN A 260 99.27 -8.35 -11.18
CA GLN A 260 100.21 -9.46 -11.03
C GLN A 260 101.41 -9.33 -11.99
N GLN A 261 101.21 -8.93 -13.25
CA GLN A 261 102.31 -8.69 -14.19
C GLN A 261 103.23 -7.55 -13.76
N THR A 262 102.69 -6.46 -13.21
CA THR A 262 103.49 -5.33 -12.71
C THR A 262 104.28 -5.71 -11.46
N LEU A 263 103.68 -6.46 -10.52
CA LEU A 263 104.38 -7.02 -9.37
C LEU A 263 105.50 -7.99 -9.79
N ALA A 264 105.26 -8.84 -10.79
CA ALA A 264 106.27 -9.75 -11.34
C ALA A 264 107.41 -9.02 -12.06
N LYS A 265 107.14 -7.91 -12.75
CA LYS A 265 108.19 -7.06 -13.35
C LYS A 265 108.99 -6.30 -12.29
N ALA A 266 108.35 -5.85 -11.22
CA ALA A 266 109.02 -5.15 -10.12
C ALA A 266 109.99 -6.06 -9.33
N SER A 267 109.68 -7.36 -9.21
CA SER A 267 110.57 -8.35 -8.58
C SER A 267 111.72 -8.82 -9.48
N ALA A 268 111.66 -8.56 -10.79
CA ALA A 268 112.70 -8.92 -11.77
C ALA A 268 113.78 -7.83 -11.99
N LEU A 269 113.71 -6.70 -11.28
CA LEU A 269 114.74 -5.65 -11.36
C LEU A 269 115.99 -6.03 -10.56
N PRO A 270 117.20 -6.07 -11.17
CA PRO A 270 118.41 -6.46 -10.48
C PRO A 270 118.82 -5.42 -9.43
N ARG A 271 118.97 -5.86 -8.18
CA ARG A 271 119.67 -5.12 -7.13
C ARG A 271 121.10 -4.86 -7.59
N LYS A 272 121.37 -3.65 -8.10
CA LYS A 272 122.74 -3.15 -8.29
C LYS A 272 123.42 -3.08 -6.91
N ARG A 273 124.48 -3.87 -6.74
CA ARG A 273 125.65 -3.53 -5.93
C ARG A 273 126.81 -3.34 -6.88
#